data_AF-Q9XIT8-F1
#
_entry.id   AF-Q9XIT8-F1
#
_cell.length_a   1.000
_cell.length_b   1.000
_cell.length_c   1.000
_cell.angle_alpha   90.00
_cell.angle_beta   90.00
_cell.angle_gamma   90.00
#
_symmetry.space_group_name_H-M   'P 1'
#
loop_
_entity.id
_entity.type
_entity.pdbx_description
1 polymer ?
#
loop_
_entity_poly.entity_id
_entity_poly.type
_entity_poly.pdbx_seq_one_letter_code
_entity_poly.pdbx_strand_id
1 'polypeptide(L)' 'MNYLRPNLKHGHFSVEEEQLIVQLQQQLGNKWAKIARKLPGR' A
#
# COMPACT_ATOMS: atom_id res chain seq x y z
N MET A 1 26.66 -9.43 13.79
CA MET A 1 26.05 -8.51 12.80
C MET A 1 24.58 -8.88 12.69
N ASN A 2 23.70 -8.00 13.19
CA ASN A 2 22.32 -8.32 13.55
C ASN A 2 21.40 -8.44 12.33
N TYR A 3 20.71 -9.57 12.24
CA TYR A 3 19.67 -9.90 11.28
C TYR A 3 18.51 -8.90 11.38
N LEU A 4 18.46 -7.93 10.47
CA LEU A 4 17.22 -7.22 10.17
C LEU A 4 16.22 -8.27 9.67
N ARG A 5 15.21 -8.53 10.50
CA ARG A 5 14.17 -9.54 10.35
C ARG A 5 13.71 -9.66 8.88
N PRO A 6 13.96 -10.78 8.18
CA PRO A 6 13.58 -10.95 6.77
C PRO A 6 12.06 -11.13 6.57
N ASN A 7 11.29 -11.16 7.67
CA ASN A 7 9.82 -11.24 7.66
C ASN A 7 9.11 -9.88 7.69
N LEU A 8 9.85 -8.77 7.65
CA LEU A 8 9.23 -7.49 7.35
C LEU A 8 8.97 -7.49 5.83
N LYS A 9 7.87 -8.13 5.41
CA LYS A 9 7.33 -8.03 4.06
C LYS A 9 6.96 -6.56 3.82
N HIS A 10 7.96 -5.73 3.53
CA HIS A 10 7.81 -4.60 2.62
C HIS A 10 7.64 -5.20 1.22
N GLY A 11 6.60 -6.02 1.04
CA GLY A 11 6.22 -6.46 -0.29
C GLY A 11 5.93 -5.19 -1.06
N HIS A 12 6.51 -5.06 -2.25
CA HIS A 12 5.98 -4.16 -3.25
C HIS A 12 4.46 -4.28 -3.24
N PHE A 13 3.76 -3.15 -3.34
CA PHE A 13 2.33 -3.19 -3.59
C PHE A 13 2.09 -4.16 -4.75
N SER A 14 1.17 -5.08 -4.58
CA SER A 14 0.78 -5.96 -5.67
C SER A 14 0.23 -5.09 -6.80
N VAL A 15 0.31 -5.54 -8.05
CA VAL A 15 -0.20 -4.78 -9.20
C VAL A 15 -1.67 -4.35 -8.98
N GLU A 16 -2.46 -5.21 -8.33
CA GLU A 16 -3.84 -4.92 -7.92
C GLU A 16 -3.94 -3.75 -6.92
N GLU A 17 -3.06 -3.70 -5.92
CA GLU A 17 -2.98 -2.61 -4.96
C GLU A 17 -2.54 -1.31 -5.63
N GLU A 18 -1.57 -1.35 -6.54
CA GLU A 18 -1.14 -0.17 -7.30
C GLU A 18 -2.28 0.39 -8.16
N GLN A 19 -3.02 -0.47 -8.87
CA GLN A 19 -4.19 -0.05 -9.64
C GLN A 19 -5.26 0.57 -8.74
N LEU A 20 -5.51 -0.05 -7.58
CA LEU A 20 -6.47 0.47 -6.61
C LEU A 20 -6.02 1.82 -6.03
N ILE A 21 -4.73 2.01 -5.73
CA ILE A 21 -4.16 3.29 -5.30
C ILE A 21 -4.41 4.35 -6.36
N VAL A 22 -4.08 4.07 -7.63
CA VAL A 22 -4.26 5.04 -8.73
C VAL A 22 -5.74 5.38 -8.92
N GLN A 23 -6.63 4.39 -8.91
CA GLN A 23 -8.08 4.62 -9.02
C GLN A 23 -8.60 5.45 -7.84
N LEU A 24 -8.23 5.09 -6.61
CA LEU A 24 -8.65 5.79 -5.41
C LEU A 24 -8.05 7.20 -5.32
N GLN A 25 -6.82 7.41 -5.79
CA GLN A 25 -6.21 8.74 -5.86
C GLN A 25 -6.93 9.61 -6.89
N GLN A 26 -7.33 9.06 -8.04
CA GLN A 26 -8.13 9.78 -9.02
C GLN A 26 -9.52 10.15 -8.46
N GLN A 27 -10.14 9.27 -7.67
CA GLN A 27 -11.47 9.51 -7.09
C GLN A 27 -11.46 10.41 -5.83
N LEU A 28 -10.47 10.23 -4.95
CA LEU A 28 -10.42 10.87 -3.63
C LEU A 28 -9.44 12.05 -3.56
N GLY A 29 -8.52 12.16 -4.53
CA GLY A 29 -7.40 13.10 -4.54
C GLY A 29 -6.28 12.69 -3.58
N ASN A 30 -5.57 13.68 -3.04
CA ASN A 30 -4.46 13.50 -2.08
C ASN A 30 -4.95 13.11 -0.67
N LYS A 31 -5.87 12.15 -0.56
CA LYS A 31 -6.41 11.64 0.70
C LYS A 31 -5.79 10.28 1.04
N TRP A 32 -4.46 10.25 1.14
CA TRP A 32 -3.68 9.03 1.38
C TRP A 32 -4.15 8.21 2.58
N ALA A 33 -4.60 8.85 3.66
CA ALA A 33 -5.17 8.14 4.82
C ALA A 33 -6.43 7.32 4.47
N LYS A 34 -7.30 7.83 3.58
CA LYS A 34 -8.50 7.10 3.12
C LYS A 34 -8.13 5.99 2.14
N ILE A 35 -7.12 6.23 1.29
CA ILE A 35 -6.62 5.26 0.32
C ILE A 35 -6.00 4.07 1.05
N ALA A 36 -5.11 4.33 2.01
CA ALA A 36 -4.48 3.31 2.84
C ALA A 36 -5.52 2.44 3.56
N ARG A 37 -6.57 3.05 4.13
CA ARG A 37 -7.68 2.32 4.78
C ARG A 37 -8.49 1.42 3.83
N LYS A 38 -8.37 1.62 2.52
CA LYS A 38 -9.05 0.82 1.49
C LYS A 38 -8.16 -0.29 0.93
N LEU A 39 -6.86 -0.31 1.24
CA LEU A 39 -5.95 -1.37 0.82
C LEU A 39 -6.07 -2.57 1.75
N PRO A 40 -6.54 -3.74 1.27
CA PRO A 40 -6.66 -4.92 2.11
C PRO A 40 -5.26 -5.45 2.47
N GLY A 41 -4.85 -5.25 3.73
CA GLY A 41 -3.51 -5.66 4.21
C GLY A 41 -2.72 -4.59 4.95
N ARG A 42 -3.29 -3.38 5.11
CA ARG A 42 -2.72 -2.27 5.90
C ARG A 42 -3.77 -1.51 6.70
#